data_AF-W1Y5P9-F1
#
_entry.id   AF-W1Y5P9-F1
#
_cell.length_a   1.000
_cell.length_b   1.000
_cell.length_c   1.000
_cell.angle_alpha   90.00
_cell.angle_beta   90.00
_cell.angle_gamma   90.00
#
_symmetry.space_group_name_H-M   'P 1'
#
loop_
_entity.id
_entity.type
_entity.pdbx_description
1 polymer ?
#
loop_
_entity_poly.entity_id
_entity_poly.type
_entity_poly.pdbx_seq_one_letter_code
_entity_poly.pdbx_strand_id
1 'polypeptide(L)'
;YDIGFGGLDHVLSLTENVNILVLDTQCYSNTGGQASKATPLGAVTKFGEHGKRKARKDLGVSMMMYGHVYVAQISLGAQLNQTVKAIQEAEAYPGPSLIIAYSPCEE
;
A
#
# COMPACT_ATOMS: atom_id res chain seq x y z
N TYR A 1 3.14 -4.93 -2.84
CA TYR A 1 2.31 -5.26 -4.02
C TYR A 1 2.83 -6.44 -4.83
N ASP A 2 4.13 -6.50 -5.09
CA ASP A 2 4.76 -7.48 -5.97
C ASP A 2 5.56 -8.55 -5.22
N ILE A 3 6.90 -8.46 -5.22
CA ILE A 3 7.81 -9.51 -4.76
C ILE A 3 7.56 -9.94 -3.31
N GLY A 4 7.35 -8.99 -2.40
CA GLY A 4 7.11 -9.26 -0.98
C GLY A 4 5.64 -9.56 -0.63
N PHE A 5 4.73 -9.65 -1.61
CA PHE A 5 3.30 -9.78 -1.31
C PHE A 5 2.97 -11.10 -0.60
N GLY A 6 3.55 -12.23 -1.00
CA GLY A 6 3.25 -13.52 -0.36
C GLY A 6 3.65 -13.57 1.12
N GLY A 7 4.80 -12.96 1.46
CA GLY A 7 5.23 -12.84 2.85
C GLY A 7 4.36 -11.87 3.66
N LEU A 8 3.98 -10.74 3.05
CA LEU A 8 3.06 -9.77 3.65
C LEU A 8 1.70 -10.40 3.96
N ASP A 9 1.13 -11.11 2.98
CA ASP A 9 -0.14 -11.84 3.09
C ASP A 9 -0.09 -12.86 4.23
N HIS A 10 0.99 -13.65 4.29
CA HIS A 10 1.19 -14.60 5.37
C HIS A 10 1.26 -13.93 6.75
N VAL A 11 2.09 -12.89 6.91
CA VAL A 11 2.25 -12.18 8.20
C VAL A 11 0.94 -11.54 8.65
N LEU A 12 0.21 -10.88 7.73
CA LEU A 12 -1.07 -10.25 8.04
C LEU A 12 -2.21 -11.25 8.27
N SER A 13 -2.06 -12.50 7.84
CA SER A 13 -3.02 -13.58 8.16
C SER A 13 -2.85 -14.16 9.57
N LEU A 14 -1.75 -13.83 10.25
CA LEU A 14 -1.47 -14.21 11.63
C LEU A 14 -2.04 -13.17 12.60
N THR A 15 -1.99 -13.47 13.90
CA THR A 15 -2.51 -12.59 14.96
C THR A 15 -1.44 -11.77 15.67
N GLU A 16 -0.22 -11.75 15.13
CA GLU A 16 0.91 -11.04 15.75
C GLU A 16 0.71 -9.53 15.68
N ASN A 17 1.07 -8.82 16.76
CA ASN A 17 0.99 -7.36 16.81
C ASN A 17 2.16 -6.74 16.04
N VAL A 18 1.93 -6.48 14.75
CA VAL A 18 2.92 -5.89 13.85
C VAL A 18 2.30 -4.74 13.06
N ASN A 19 3.10 -3.68 12.86
CA ASN A 19 2.71 -2.49 12.12
C ASN A 19 3.47 -2.43 10.79
N ILE A 20 2.73 -2.42 9.68
CA ILE A 20 3.28 -2.38 8.33
C ILE A 20 2.90 -1.07 7.66
N LEU A 21 3.91 -0.29 7.26
CA LEU A 21 3.75 0.93 6.48
C LEU A 21 4.17 0.69 5.04
N VAL A 22 3.23 0.83 4.12
CA VAL A 22 3.47 0.78 2.67
C VAL A 22 3.52 2.22 2.15
N LEU A 23 4.71 2.66 1.74
CA LEU A 23 4.90 3.90 1.00
C LEU A 23 4.60 3.63 -0.48
N ASP A 24 3.45 4.12 -0.93
CA ASP A 24 2.91 3.82 -2.25
C ASP A 24 3.14 4.96 -3.22
N THR A 25 4.27 4.87 -3.93
CA THR A 25 4.64 5.74 -5.04
C THR A 25 4.04 5.29 -6.38
N GLN A 26 3.26 4.20 -6.39
CA GLN A 26 2.62 3.64 -7.59
C GLN A 26 3.58 3.16 -8.70
N CYS A 27 4.89 3.19 -8.49
CA CYS A 27 5.91 2.67 -9.40
C CYS A 27 7.09 2.11 -8.60
N TYR A 28 8.11 1.56 -9.27
CA TYR A 28 9.40 1.31 -8.63
C TYR A 28 10.32 2.51 -8.80
N SER A 29 10.20 3.47 -7.87
CA SER A 29 10.91 4.76 -7.92
C SER A 29 12.43 4.58 -7.99
N ASN A 30 13.02 3.82 -7.07
CA ASN A 30 14.47 3.66 -6.96
C ASN A 30 15.15 3.10 -8.24
N THR A 31 14.46 2.24 -8.99
CA THR A 31 15.01 1.67 -10.23
C THR A 31 14.65 2.50 -11.46
N GLY A 32 14.04 3.68 -11.26
CA GLY A 32 13.73 4.66 -12.29
C GLY A 32 12.35 4.48 -12.92
N GLY A 33 11.32 4.16 -12.14
CA GLY A 33 9.92 4.27 -12.55
C GLY A 33 9.35 3.09 -13.33
N GLN A 34 9.74 1.85 -13.00
CA GLN A 34 9.14 0.66 -13.61
C GLN A 34 7.69 0.44 -13.16
N ALA A 35 6.90 -0.19 -14.03
CA ALA A 35 5.55 -0.63 -13.72
C ALA A 35 5.54 -1.61 -12.53
N SER A 36 4.60 -1.39 -11.61
CA SER A 36 4.30 -2.27 -10.48
C SER A 36 2.84 -2.73 -10.51
N LYS A 37 2.46 -3.68 -9.65
CA LYS A 37 1.04 -4.00 -9.43
C LYS A 37 0.27 -2.82 -8.81
N ALA A 38 0.93 -1.85 -8.17
CA ALA A 38 0.32 -0.63 -7.64
C ALA A 38 0.04 0.45 -8.70
N THR A 39 0.70 0.40 -9.86
CA THR A 39 0.53 1.39 -10.93
C THR A 39 -0.94 1.52 -11.38
N PRO A 40 -1.49 2.74 -11.53
CA PRO A 40 -2.86 2.95 -12.00
C PRO A 40 -3.09 2.48 -13.43
N LEU A 41 -4.37 2.30 -13.79
CA LEU A 41 -4.78 2.08 -15.17
C LEU A 41 -4.39 3.30 -16.02
N GLY A 42 -3.78 3.06 -17.18
CA GLY A 42 -3.38 4.12 -18.11
C GLY A 42 -2.07 4.85 -17.78
N ALA A 43 -1.49 4.65 -16.59
CA ALA A 43 -0.22 5.28 -16.24
C ALA A 43 0.94 4.71 -17.10
N VAL A 44 1.75 5.62 -17.65
CA VAL A 44 2.93 5.31 -18.46
C VAL A 44 4.13 5.17 -17.54
N THR A 45 4.84 4.06 -17.65
CA THR A 45 5.99 3.71 -16.81
C THR A 45 7.00 2.91 -17.65
N LYS A 46 8.22 2.68 -17.16
CA LYS A 46 9.14 1.74 -17.82
C LYS A 46 8.49 0.35 -17.83
N PHE A 47 8.54 -0.32 -18.99
CA PHE A 47 7.80 -1.56 -19.29
C PHE A 47 6.27 -1.39 -19.43
N GLY A 48 5.78 -0.16 -19.49
CA GLY A 48 4.38 0.21 -19.69
C GLY A 48 4.25 1.42 -20.61
N GLU A 49 4.98 1.42 -21.74
CA GLU A 49 5.05 2.56 -22.68
C GLU A 49 3.70 2.93 -23.30
N HIS A 50 2.81 1.95 -23.45
CA HIS A 50 1.44 2.16 -23.93
C HIS A 50 0.43 2.34 -22.80
N GLY A 51 0.91 2.65 -21.59
CA GLY A 51 0.10 2.70 -20.38
C GLY A 51 -0.23 1.31 -19.84
N LYS A 52 -0.40 1.21 -18.52
CA LYS A 52 -0.82 -0.05 -17.89
C LYS A 52 -2.26 -0.39 -18.28
N ARG A 53 -2.48 -1.61 -18.80
CA ARG A 53 -3.80 -2.10 -19.26
C ARG A 53 -4.68 -2.69 -18.16
N LYS A 54 -4.10 -3.01 -17.00
CA LYS A 54 -4.82 -3.61 -15.86
C LYS A 54 -5.00 -2.57 -14.76
N ALA A 55 -6.11 -2.66 -14.04
CA ALA A 55 -6.31 -1.84 -12.85
C ALA A 55 -5.21 -2.09 -11.80
N ARG A 56 -5.00 -1.09 -10.94
CA ARG A 56 -4.16 -1.21 -9.76
C ARG A 56 -4.68 -2.36 -8.89
N LYS A 57 -3.76 -3.16 -8.33
CA LYS A 57 -4.12 -4.14 -7.30
C LYS A 57 -4.55 -3.40 -6.04
N ASP A 58 -5.76 -3.71 -5.57
CA ASP A 58 -6.27 -3.17 -4.31
C ASP A 58 -5.76 -4.00 -3.13
N LEU A 59 -4.62 -3.58 -2.58
CA LEU A 59 -4.02 -4.24 -1.41
C LEU A 59 -4.88 -4.05 -0.16
N GLY A 60 -5.47 -2.86 0.03
CA GLY A 60 -6.31 -2.57 1.18
C GLY A 60 -7.53 -3.49 1.23
N VAL A 61 -8.26 -3.59 0.11
CA VAL A 61 -9.40 -4.51 0.01
C VAL A 61 -8.99 -5.96 0.21
N SER A 62 -7.85 -6.38 -0.35
CA SER A 62 -7.36 -7.76 -0.15
C SER A 62 -7.14 -8.09 1.32
N MET A 63 -6.53 -7.19 2.09
CA MET A 63 -6.21 -7.44 3.50
C MET A 63 -7.43 -7.26 4.41
N MET A 64 -8.37 -6.38 4.06
CA MET A 64 -9.64 -6.24 4.79
C MET A 64 -10.46 -7.53 4.80
N MET A 65 -10.31 -8.41 3.79
CA MET A 65 -11.03 -9.68 3.71
C MET A 65 -10.68 -10.66 4.83
N TYR A 66 -9.54 -10.48 5.52
CA TYR A 66 -9.20 -11.29 6.70
C TYR A 66 -10.06 -10.96 7.93
N GLY A 67 -10.68 -9.78 7.98
CA GLY A 67 -11.59 -9.34 9.04
C GLY A 67 -10.94 -8.93 10.36
N HIS A 68 -9.69 -9.35 10.62
CA HIS A 68 -8.95 -9.09 11.88
C HIS A 68 -7.69 -8.25 11.67
N VAL A 69 -7.53 -7.65 10.49
CA VAL A 69 -6.41 -6.77 10.15
C VAL A 69 -6.90 -5.33 10.19
N TYR A 70 -6.24 -4.46 10.95
CA TYR A 70 -6.49 -3.02 10.84
C TYR A 70 -5.92 -2.52 9.52
N VAL A 71 -6.75 -1.89 8.69
CA VAL A 71 -6.33 -1.39 7.38
C VAL A 71 -6.72 0.08 7.26
N ALA A 72 -5.73 0.93 6.97
CA ALA A 72 -5.96 2.34 6.70
C ALA A 72 -5.23 2.79 5.42
N GLN A 73 -5.87 3.67 4.67
CA GLN A 73 -5.23 4.40 3.59
C GLN A 73 -5.13 5.88 3.97
N ILE A 74 -3.95 6.46 3.81
CA ILE A 74 -3.65 7.82 4.24
C ILE A 74 -3.00 8.62 3.12
N SER A 75 -3.15 9.94 3.19
CA SER A 75 -2.43 10.89 2.35
C SER A 75 -2.14 12.14 3.18
N LEU A 76 -0.86 12.32 3.51
CA LEU A 76 -0.41 13.41 4.38
C LEU A 76 -0.77 14.78 3.79
N GLY A 77 -0.60 14.94 2.47
CA GLY A 77 -0.95 16.16 1.76
C GLY A 77 -2.45 16.42 1.62
N ALA A 78 -3.29 15.39 1.80
CA ALA A 78 -4.75 15.54 1.73
C ALA A 78 -5.37 15.84 3.10
N GLN A 79 -4.95 15.14 4.16
CA GLN A 79 -5.50 15.33 5.50
C GLN A 79 -4.52 14.85 6.59
N LEU A 80 -3.79 15.79 7.19
CA LEU A 80 -2.80 15.51 8.24
C LEU A 80 -3.44 14.88 9.49
N ASN A 81 -4.58 15.42 9.93
CA ASN A 81 -5.24 14.93 11.15
C ASN A 81 -5.70 13.48 11.01
N GLN A 82 -6.21 13.09 9.84
CA GLN A 82 -6.60 11.70 9.56
C GLN A 82 -5.38 10.78 9.50
N THR A 83 -4.27 11.27 8.92
CA THR A 83 -3.00 10.53 8.88
C THR A 83 -2.49 10.23 10.29
N VAL A 84 -2.44 11.22 11.17
CA VAL A 84 -2.00 11.04 12.56
C VAL A 84 -2.94 10.09 13.30
N LYS A 85 -4.25 10.27 13.15
CA LYS A 85 -5.26 9.40 13.77
C LYS A 85 -5.09 7.94 13.34
N ALA A 86 -4.94 7.68 12.04
CA ALA A 86 -4.78 6.32 11.52
C ALA A 86 -3.50 5.64 12.02
N ILE A 87 -2.40 6.39 12.15
CA ILE A 87 -1.15 5.87 12.72
C ILE A 87 -1.33 5.50 14.19
N GLN A 88 -2.00 6.35 14.98
CA GLN A 88 -2.29 6.08 16.39
C GLN A 88 -3.22 4.87 16.57
N GLU A 89 -4.27 4.77 15.76
CA GLU A 89 -5.19 3.63 15.79
C GLU A 89 -4.52 2.32 15.40
N ALA A 90 -3.67 2.34 14.36
CA ALA A 90 -2.92 1.17 13.91
C ALA A 90 -1.96 0.65 15.00
N GLU A 91 -1.24 1.55 15.67
CA GLU A 91 -0.28 1.18 16.72
C GLU A 91 -0.99 0.65 17.98
N ALA A 92 -2.13 1.25 18.34
CA ALA A 92 -2.94 0.81 19.48
C ALA A 92 -3.74 -0.49 19.21
N TYR A 93 -3.86 -0.93 17.96
CA TYR A 93 -4.59 -2.13 17.60
C TYR A 93 -3.85 -3.39 18.08
N PRO A 94 -4.48 -4.27 18.88
CA PRO A 94 -3.83 -5.47 19.40
C PRO A 94 -3.82 -6.61 18.36
N GLY A 95 -3.15 -6.39 17.23
CA GLY A 95 -3.10 -7.31 16.11
C GLY A 95 -2.36 -6.75 14.90
N PRO A 96 -2.46 -7.40 13.74
CA PRO A 96 -1.79 -6.93 12.52
C PRO A 96 -2.42 -5.64 11.99
N SER A 97 -1.56 -4.68 11.64
CA SER A 97 -1.94 -3.37 11.13
C SER A 97 -1.23 -3.05 9.82
N LEU A 98 -1.98 -2.55 8.83
CA LEU A 98 -1.49 -2.12 7.54
C LEU A 98 -1.92 -0.68 7.24
N ILE A 99 -0.94 0.20 7.05
CA ILE A 99 -1.13 1.55 6.56
C ILE A 99 -0.59 1.66 5.14
N ILE A 100 -1.43 2.10 4.21
CA ILE A 100 -1.06 2.41 2.83
C ILE A 100 -1.00 3.93 2.67
N ALA A 101 0.20 4.48 2.60
CA ALA A 101 0.43 5.91 2.47
C ALA A 101 0.67 6.28 1.01
N TYR A 102 -0.15 7.19 0.48
CA TYR A 102 0.16 7.79 -0.83
C TYR A 102 1.42 8.66 -0.71
N SER A 103 2.43 8.34 -1.52
CA SER A 103 3.73 9.00 -1.49
C SER A 103 4.04 9.57 -2.88
N PRO A 104 3.85 10.89 -3.10
CA PRO A 104 4.28 11.53 -4.35
C PRO A 104 5.76 11.26 -4.63
N CYS A 105 6.10 11.03 -5.90
CA CYS A 105 7.45 10.75 -6.36
C CYS A 105 7.75 11.56 -7.63
N GLU A 106 9.03 11.74 -7.98
CA GLU A 106 9.44 12.50 -9.16
C GLU A 106 9.20 11.74 -10.48
N GLU A 107 9.20 10.40 -10.45
CA GLU A 107 9.03 9.53 -11.62
C GLU A 107 7.59 9.35 -12.13
#